data_AF-A0A542BF00-F1
#
_entry.id   AF-A0A542BF00-F1
#
_cell.length_a   1.000
_cell.length_b   1.000
_cell.length_c   1.000
_cell.angle_alpha   90.00
_cell.angle_beta   90.00
_cell.angle_gamma   90.00
#
_symmetry.space_group_name_H-M   'P 1'
#
loop_
_entity.id
_entity.type
_entity.pdbx_description
1 polymer ?
#
loop_
_entity_poly.entity_id
_entity_poly.type
_entity_poly.pdbx_seq_one_letter_code
_entity_poly.pdbx_strand_id
1 'polypeptide(L)'
;MRETKWDYLVFPFLAALLIGVFYASLRLVGFFGLGVLGLVIGFITVRMDLERDGASSDPSALAEQFKARERMSRSERAEFQAAQAFRLKPLFIAQIVATGFVIIGFGLHFLL
;
A
#
# COMPACT_ATOMS: atom_id res chain seq x y z
N MET A 1 -24.27 -42.80 -28.95
CA MET A 1 -23.37 -42.02 -28.06
C MET A 1 -22.57 -43.06 -27.29
N ARG A 2 -21.30 -43.26 -27.66
CA ARG A 2 -20.47 -44.33 -27.12
C ARG A 2 -19.54 -43.66 -26.12
N GLU A 3 -20.03 -43.47 -24.89
CA GLU A 3 -19.22 -43.00 -23.78
C GLU A 3 -18.08 -44.00 -23.60
N THR A 4 -16.89 -43.62 -24.05
CA THR A 4 -15.71 -44.44 -23.90
C THR A 4 -15.41 -44.47 -22.42
N LYS A 5 -15.14 -45.64 -21.81
CA LYS A 5 -14.81 -45.74 -20.37
C LYS A 5 -13.68 -44.79 -19.93
N TRP A 6 -12.89 -44.32 -20.90
CA TRP A 6 -11.88 -43.28 -20.78
C TRP A 6 -12.44 -41.90 -20.44
N ASP A 7 -13.61 -41.53 -20.92
CA ASP A 7 -14.23 -40.22 -20.62
C ASP A 7 -14.52 -40.10 -19.13
N TYR A 8 -14.94 -41.17 -18.46
CA TYR A 8 -15.11 -41.20 -17.00
C TYR A 8 -13.81 -40.98 -16.21
N LEU A 9 -12.64 -41.25 -16.80
CA LEU A 9 -11.34 -41.06 -16.15
C LEU A 9 -10.74 -39.68 -16.51
N VAL A 10 -10.90 -39.27 -17.77
CA VAL A 10 -10.35 -38.02 -18.30
C VAL A 10 -11.12 -36.81 -17.79
N PHE A 11 -12.45 -36.92 -17.67
CA PHE A 11 -13.31 -35.83 -17.22
C PHE A 11 -13.01 -35.32 -15.80
N PRO A 12 -12.89 -36.16 -14.76
CA PRO A 12 -12.53 -35.68 -13.41
C PRO A 12 -11.11 -35.10 -13.38
N PHE A 13 -10.18 -35.64 -14.19
CA PHE A 13 -8.82 -35.13 -14.25
C PHE A 13 -8.76 -33.73 -14.90
N LEU A 14 -9.51 -33.54 -15.99
CA LEU A 14 -9.65 -32.24 -16.65
C LEU A 14 -10.36 -31.22 -15.76
N ALA A 15 -11.40 -31.63 -15.05
CA ALA A 15 -12.10 -30.79 -14.10
C ALA A 15 -11.19 -30.37 -12.93
N ALA A 16 -10.42 -31.30 -12.37
CA ALA A 16 -9.44 -31.01 -11.32
C ALA A 16 -8.35 -30.05 -11.82
N LEU A 17 -7.86 -30.23 -13.04
CA LEU A 17 -6.89 -29.33 -13.67
C LEU A 17 -7.45 -27.92 -13.82
N LEU A 18 -8.67 -27.78 -14.36
CA LEU A 18 -9.33 -26.48 -14.54
C LEU A 18 -9.59 -25.78 -13.22
N ILE A 19 -10.05 -26.50 -12.20
CA ILE A 19 -10.23 -25.96 -10.84
C ILE A 19 -8.88 -25.51 -10.28
N GLY A 20 -7.81 -26.30 -10.47
CA GLY A 20 -6.46 -25.95 -10.04
C GLY A 20 -5.94 -24.67 -10.70
N VAL A 21 -6.08 -24.56 -12.03
CA VAL A 21 -5.66 -23.38 -12.79
C VAL A 21 -6.49 -22.15 -12.43
N PHE A 22 -7.81 -22.31 -12.25
CA PHE A 22 -8.69 -21.22 -11.85
C PHE A 22 -8.34 -20.71 -10.45
N TYR A 23 -8.14 -21.62 -9.50
CA TYR A 23 -7.73 -21.29 -8.14
C TYR A 23 -6.35 -20.61 -8.13
N ALA A 24 -5.38 -21.16 -8.86
CA ALA A 24 -4.06 -20.55 -9.01
C ALA A 24 -4.14 -19.15 -9.63
N SER A 25 -5.01 -18.93 -10.62
CA SER A 25 -5.18 -17.63 -11.26
C SER A 25 -5.81 -16.60 -10.33
N LEU A 26 -6.87 -16.96 -9.61
CA LEU A 26 -7.48 -16.09 -8.58
C LEU A 26 -6.48 -15.74 -7.48
N ARG A 27 -5.64 -16.70 -7.10
CA ARG A 27 -4.63 -16.51 -6.07
C ARG A 27 -3.47 -15.64 -6.55
N LEU A 28 -2.97 -15.90 -7.76
CA LEU A 28 -1.94 -15.09 -8.40
C LEU A 28 -2.43 -13.68 -8.58
N VAL A 29 -3.53 -13.45 -9.28
CA VAL A 29 -4.01 -12.09 -9.58
C VAL A 29 -4.53 -11.38 -8.32
N GLY A 30 -5.23 -12.08 -7.44
CA GLY A 30 -5.85 -11.49 -6.26
C GLY A 30 -4.85 -11.03 -5.21
N PHE A 31 -4.01 -11.93 -4.69
CA PHE A 31 -3.08 -11.59 -3.62
C PHE A 31 -1.89 -10.79 -4.12
N PHE A 32 -1.37 -11.09 -5.31
CA PHE A 32 -0.32 -10.27 -5.92
C PHE A 32 -0.82 -8.86 -6.21
N GLY A 33 -2.04 -8.73 -6.76
CA GLY A 33 -2.67 -7.43 -7.00
C GLY A 33 -2.85 -6.62 -5.72
N LEU A 34 -3.25 -7.27 -4.61
CA LEU A 34 -3.34 -6.62 -3.31
C LEU A 34 -1.97 -6.11 -2.82
N GLY A 35 -0.92 -6.92 -2.98
CA GLY A 35 0.44 -6.54 -2.61
C GLY A 35 0.97 -5.36 -3.41
N VAL A 36 0.76 -5.38 -4.73
CA VAL A 36 1.11 -4.28 -5.64
C VAL A 36 0.34 -3.01 -5.29
N LEU A 37 -0.96 -3.11 -4.99
CA LEU A 37 -1.77 -1.97 -4.56
C LEU A 37 -1.22 -1.36 -3.27
N GLY A 38 -0.86 -2.19 -2.28
CA GLY A 38 -0.21 -1.75 -1.06
C GLY A 38 1.12 -1.02 -1.33
N LEU A 39 1.95 -1.55 -2.22
CA LEU A 39 3.20 -0.90 -2.66
C LEU A 39 2.96 0.47 -3.29
N VAL A 40 1.98 0.58 -4.19
CA VAL A 40 1.63 1.86 -4.84
C VAL A 40 1.18 2.89 -3.81
N ILE A 41 0.29 2.53 -2.90
CA ILE A 41 -0.18 3.44 -1.84
C ILE A 41 0.98 3.86 -0.94
N GLY A 42 1.82 2.90 -0.51
CA GLY A 42 3.00 3.19 0.32
C GLY A 42 3.98 4.13 -0.38
N PHE A 43 4.26 3.89 -1.66
CA PHE A 43 5.13 4.72 -2.48
C PHE A 43 4.60 6.15 -2.61
N ILE A 44 3.31 6.33 -2.92
CA ILE A 44 2.68 7.66 -3.01
C ILE A 44 2.79 8.39 -1.67
N THR A 45 2.54 7.68 -0.56
CA THR A 45 2.58 8.25 0.79
C THR A 45 3.99 8.74 1.14
N VAL A 46 5.02 7.92 0.91
CA VAL A 46 6.43 8.29 1.13
C VAL A 46 6.85 9.44 0.23
N ARG A 47 6.43 9.43 -1.04
CA ARG A 47 6.75 10.48 -2.00
C ARG A 47 6.11 11.82 -1.63
N MET A 48 4.88 11.81 -1.11
CA MET A 48 4.23 13.01 -0.56
C MET A 48 4.98 13.55 0.66
N ASP A 49 5.46 12.68 1.54
CA ASP A 49 6.25 13.07 2.71
C ASP A 49 7.60 13.66 2.29
N LEU A 50 8.24 13.06 1.29
CA LEU A 50 9.52 13.53 0.73
C LEU A 50 9.39 14.85 -0.04
N GLU A 51 8.29 15.09 -0.75
CA GLU A 51 8.02 16.39 -1.37
C GLU A 51 7.74 17.48 -0.33
N ARG A 52 7.10 17.12 0.79
CA ARG A 52 6.88 18.01 1.91
C ARG A 52 8.19 18.38 2.60
N ASP A 53 9.05 17.40 2.86
CA ASP A 53 10.33 17.62 3.55
C ASP A 53 11.41 18.16 2.60
N GLY A 54 11.34 17.85 1.30
CA GLY A 54 12.24 18.36 0.27
C GLY A 54 12.19 19.87 0.10
N ALA A 55 11.06 20.51 0.44
CA ALA A 55 10.96 21.98 0.52
C ALA A 55 11.86 22.60 1.61
N SER A 56 12.45 21.80 2.50
CA SER A 56 13.38 22.22 3.56
C SER A 56 14.86 21.93 3.27
N SER A 57 15.19 21.39 2.08
CA SER A 57 16.58 21.05 1.74
C SER A 57 17.45 22.26 1.39
N ASP A 58 16.87 23.45 1.21
CA ASP A 58 17.59 24.71 1.05
C ASP A 58 17.97 25.29 2.42
N PRO A 59 19.28 25.45 2.74
CA PRO A 59 19.74 26.02 4.00
C PRO A 59 19.18 27.42 4.29
N SER A 60 18.86 28.18 3.23
CA SER A 60 18.25 29.51 3.35
C SER A 60 16.80 29.46 3.82
N ALA A 61 16.02 28.47 3.32
CA ALA A 61 14.65 28.22 3.74
C ALA A 61 14.57 27.71 5.18
N LEU A 62 15.52 26.89 5.62
CA LEU A 62 15.63 26.48 7.04
C LEU A 62 15.92 27.67 7.95
N ALA A 63 16.84 28.56 7.57
CA ALA A 63 17.16 29.76 8.35
C ALA A 63 15.95 30.71 8.47
N GLU A 64 15.15 30.82 7.40
CA GLU A 64 13.90 31.58 7.42
C GLU A 64 12.82 30.94 8.29
N GLN A 65 12.69 29.61 8.24
CA GLN A 65 11.79 28.86 9.12
C GLN A 65 12.19 28.98 10.59
N PHE A 66 13.48 28.98 10.92
CA PHE A 66 13.97 29.20 12.28
C PHE A 66 13.64 30.61 12.77
N LYS A 67 13.89 31.65 11.95
CA LYS A 67 13.52 33.04 12.28
C LYS A 67 12.01 33.23 12.40
N ALA A 68 11.22 32.58 11.55
CA ALA A 68 9.76 32.62 11.63
C ALA A 68 9.25 31.91 12.90
N ARG A 69 9.82 30.75 13.27
CA ARG A 69 9.51 30.06 14.53
C ARG A 69 9.86 30.90 15.74
N GLU A 70 10.96 31.64 15.70
CA GLU A 70 11.42 32.50 16.80
C GLU A 70 10.51 33.71 17.01
N ARG A 71 9.85 34.19 15.94
CA ARG A 71 8.86 35.29 15.99
C ARG A 71 7.44 34.84 16.33
N MET A 72 7.12 33.55 16.26
CA MET A 72 5.76 33.05 16.57
C MET A 72 5.43 33.09 18.06
N SER A 73 4.25 33.62 18.39
CA SER A 73 3.67 33.54 19.73
C SER A 73 3.46 32.09 20.19
N ARG A 74 3.42 31.84 21.50
CA ARG A 74 3.08 30.52 22.06
C ARG A 74 1.73 29.98 21.55
N SER A 75 0.76 30.87 21.32
CA SER A 75 -0.55 30.50 20.76
C SER A 75 -0.45 30.06 19.29
N GLU A 76 0.26 30.81 18.47
CA GLU A 76 0.49 30.48 17.05
C GLU A 76 1.29 29.19 16.87
N ARG A 77 2.29 28.92 17.74
CA ARG A 77 3.01 27.65 17.74
C ARG A 77 2.10 26.45 18.00
N ALA A 78 1.14 26.58 18.91
CA ALA A 78 0.20 25.50 19.22
C ALA A 78 -0.77 25.25 18.07
N GLU A 79 -1.26 26.32 17.44
CA GLU A 79 -2.16 26.25 16.28
C GLU A 79 -1.47 25.64 15.06
N PHE A 80 -0.21 26.02 14.80
CA PHE A 80 0.60 25.48 13.72
C PHE A 80 0.93 23.98 13.94
N GLN A 81 1.24 23.57 15.18
CA GLN A 81 1.42 22.15 15.50
C GLN A 81 0.13 21.35 15.37
N ALA A 82 -1.01 21.89 15.80
CA ALA A 82 -2.30 21.25 15.66
C ALA A 82 -2.68 21.06 14.19
N ALA A 83 -2.46 22.08 13.35
CA ALA A 83 -2.70 22.00 11.91
C ALA A 83 -1.80 20.96 11.22
N GLN A 84 -0.52 20.87 11.60
CA GLN A 84 0.38 19.84 11.08
C GLN A 84 -0.02 18.43 11.53
N ALA A 85 -0.36 18.25 12.80
CA ALA A 85 -0.78 16.96 13.35
C ALA A 85 -2.08 16.47 12.69
N PHE A 86 -3.01 17.37 12.40
CA PHE A 86 -4.26 17.02 11.73
C PHE A 86 -4.03 16.53 10.28
N ARG A 87 -3.05 17.11 9.58
CA ARG A 87 -2.64 16.68 8.23
C ARG A 87 -1.81 15.39 8.19
N LEU A 88 -1.05 15.10 9.24
CA LEU A 88 -0.22 13.89 9.33
C LEU A 88 -1.05 12.62 9.62
N LYS A 89 -2.18 12.76 10.31
CA LYS A 89 -3.09 11.63 10.62
C LYS A 89 -3.54 10.83 9.39
N PRO A 90 -4.08 11.43 8.31
CA PRO A 90 -4.51 10.67 7.13
C PRO A 90 -3.34 10.00 6.39
N LEU A 91 -2.16 10.63 6.36
CA LEU A 91 -0.95 10.04 5.77
C LEU A 91 -0.51 8.78 6.53
N PHE A 92 -0.51 8.85 7.86
CA PHE A 92 -0.17 7.71 8.72
C PHE A 92 -1.17 6.55 8.56
N ILE A 93 -2.47 6.85 8.45
CA ILE A 93 -3.50 5.84 8.18
C ILE A 93 -3.27 5.17 6.81
N ALA A 94 -2.98 5.96 5.77
CA ALA A 94 -2.68 5.42 4.45
C ALA A 94 -1.46 4.48 4.48
N GLN A 95 -0.45 4.83 5.28
CA GLN A 95 0.76 4.01 5.44
C GLN A 95 0.49 2.69 6.18
N ILE A 96 -0.38 2.70 7.21
CA ILE A 96 -0.83 1.48 7.90
C ILE A 96 -1.60 0.59 6.93
N VAL A 97 -2.54 1.15 6.15
CA VAL A 97 -3.33 0.39 5.17
C VAL A 97 -2.43 -0.20 4.09
N ALA A 98 -1.49 0.59 3.55
CA ALA A 98 -0.50 0.13 2.59
C ALA A 98 0.32 -1.05 3.12
N THR A 99 0.82 -0.93 4.36
CA THR A 99 1.58 -1.98 5.03
C THR A 99 0.73 -3.24 5.20
N GLY A 100 -0.53 -3.09 5.61
CA GLY A 100 -1.49 -4.20 5.71
C GLY A 100 -1.71 -4.91 4.37
N PHE A 101 -1.91 -4.16 3.29
CA PHE A 101 -2.06 -4.73 1.95
C PHE A 101 -0.80 -5.41 1.41
N VAL A 102 0.39 -4.89 1.72
CA VAL A 102 1.67 -5.55 1.39
C VAL A 102 1.81 -6.86 2.14
N ILE A 103 1.57 -6.87 3.47
CA ILE A 103 1.69 -8.07 4.30
C ILE A 103 0.64 -9.11 3.90
N ILE A 104 -0.61 -8.71 3.72
CA ILE A 104 -1.68 -9.64 3.34
C ILE A 104 -1.47 -10.11 1.91
N GLY A 105 -1.20 -9.19 0.98
CA GLY A 105 -1.00 -9.48 -0.44
C GLY A 105 0.20 -10.39 -0.66
N PHE A 106 1.42 -9.95 -0.35
CA PHE A 106 2.61 -10.78 -0.55
C PHE A 106 2.72 -11.91 0.47
N GLY A 107 2.36 -11.69 1.74
CA GLY A 107 2.44 -12.73 2.76
C GLY A 107 1.54 -13.92 2.43
N LEU A 108 0.27 -13.70 2.10
CA LEU A 108 -0.62 -14.81 1.66
C LEU A 108 -0.23 -15.34 0.29
N HIS A 109 0.33 -14.51 -0.59
CA HIS A 109 0.81 -14.98 -1.89
C HIS A 109 1.97 -15.99 -1.74
N PHE A 110 2.94 -15.73 -0.85
CA PHE A 110 4.12 -16.60 -0.65
C PHE A 110 3.93 -17.73 0.37
N LEU A 111 3.02 -17.60 1.36
CA LEU A 111 2.83 -18.61 2.41
C LEU A 111 1.83 -19.72 2.08
N LEU A 112 0.84 -19.47 1.23
CA LEU A 112 -0.15 -20.49 0.83
C LEU A 112 0.40 -21.41 -0.27
#